data_AF-A0A7R9MMF1-F1
#
_entry.id   AF-A0A7R9MMF1-F1
#
_cell.length_a   1.000
_cell.length_b   1.000
_cell.length_c   1.000
_cell.angle_alpha   90.00
_cell.angle_beta   90.00
_cell.angle_gamma   90.00
#
_symmetry.space_group_name_H-M   'P 1'
#
loop_
_entity.id
_entity.type
_entity.pdbx_description
1 polymer ?
#
loop_
_entity_poly.entity_id
_entity_poly.type
_entity_poly.pdbx_seq_one_letter_code
_entity_poly.pdbx_strand_id
1 'polypeptide(L)'
;MDNPIDITVTEEDTTLPPQQYEYLDHTADVQIHAWGTSLAEAFEQSAVAMFAYMTEIQTVDSTDTHDIEVEGHDLQSLFYQFLDEFLFGFSAEPFFIARKVKILEFDREANKIKARGYGETFSLDKHPQ
;
A
#
# COMPACT_ATOMS: atom_id res chain seq x y z
N MET A 1 -41.67 -34.53 -12.34
CA MET A 1 -42.19 -33.98 -13.60
C MET A 1 -42.56 -32.53 -13.29
N ASP A 2 -41.72 -31.58 -13.63
CA ASP A 2 -41.98 -30.14 -13.45
C ASP A 2 -41.91 -29.45 -14.82
N ASN A 3 -42.90 -28.60 -15.10
CA ASN A 3 -43.07 -27.90 -16.36
C ASN A 3 -42.48 -26.47 -16.21
N PRO A 4 -41.50 -26.07 -17.03
CA PRO A 4 -40.69 -24.88 -16.81
C PRO A 4 -41.42 -23.55 -17.05
N ILE A 5 -40.94 -22.47 -16.38
CA ILE A 5 -41.38 -21.08 -16.53
C ILE A 5 -41.28 -20.66 -18.00
N ASP A 6 -42.36 -20.03 -18.47
CA ASP A 6 -42.43 -19.32 -19.74
C ASP A 6 -41.79 -17.94 -19.57
N ILE A 7 -40.45 -17.94 -19.66
CA ILE A 7 -39.62 -16.73 -19.72
C ILE A 7 -39.86 -16.15 -21.10
N THR A 8 -40.99 -15.45 -21.24
CA THR A 8 -41.32 -14.71 -22.46
C THR A 8 -40.53 -13.42 -22.45
N VAL A 9 -39.23 -13.61 -22.59
CA VAL A 9 -38.35 -12.68 -23.28
C VAL A 9 -39.10 -12.24 -24.53
N THR A 10 -39.52 -10.98 -24.54
CA THR A 10 -39.97 -10.37 -25.79
C THR A 10 -38.74 -10.17 -26.66
N GLU A 11 -38.91 -10.14 -27.98
CA GLU A 11 -37.79 -9.99 -28.91
C GLU A 11 -36.99 -8.68 -28.69
N GLU A 12 -37.55 -7.69 -27.98
CA GLU A 12 -36.92 -6.40 -27.68
C GLU A 12 -36.08 -6.41 -26.39
N ASP A 13 -36.50 -7.11 -25.33
CA ASP A 13 -36.05 -6.83 -23.95
C ASP A 13 -34.70 -7.47 -23.55
N THR A 14 -34.14 -8.40 -24.33
CA THR A 14 -32.83 -9.05 -24.02
C THR A 14 -31.72 -8.69 -25.00
N THR A 15 -31.97 -7.80 -25.95
CA THR A 15 -30.95 -7.37 -26.91
C THR A 15 -29.93 -6.45 -26.23
N LEU A 16 -28.64 -6.77 -26.36
CA LEU A 16 -27.58 -5.88 -25.88
C LEU A 16 -27.68 -4.56 -26.66
N PRO A 17 -27.76 -3.40 -25.98
CA PRO A 17 -27.66 -2.12 -26.65
C PRO A 17 -26.28 -2.03 -27.30
N PRO A 18 -26.14 -1.35 -28.44
CA PRO A 18 -24.86 -1.26 -29.12
C PRO A 18 -23.82 -0.59 -28.21
N GLN A 19 -22.75 -1.32 -27.86
CA GLN A 19 -21.62 -0.78 -27.11
C GLN A 19 -20.87 0.23 -27.99
N GLN A 20 -20.81 1.49 -27.53
CA GLN A 20 -20.13 2.60 -28.22
C GLN A 20 -19.20 3.35 -27.25
N TYR A 21 -18.46 2.61 -26.43
CA TYR A 21 -17.46 3.13 -25.49
C TYR A 21 -16.17 2.31 -25.51
N GLU A 22 -15.07 2.97 -25.19
CA GLU A 22 -13.74 2.40 -25.04
C GLU A 22 -13.06 2.97 -23.79
N TYR A 23 -12.17 2.19 -23.18
CA TYR A 23 -11.34 2.62 -22.05
C TYR A 23 -9.90 2.80 -22.56
N LEU A 24 -9.26 3.92 -22.21
CA LEU A 24 -7.85 4.19 -22.48
C LEU A 24 -7.18 4.61 -21.18
N ASP A 25 -6.10 3.92 -20.80
CA ASP A 25 -5.48 4.12 -19.50
C ASP A 25 -4.51 5.32 -19.44
N HIS A 26 -4.59 6.00 -18.30
CA HIS A 26 -3.89 7.19 -17.83
C HIS A 26 -2.90 6.75 -16.73
N THR A 27 -1.63 7.17 -16.76
CA THR A 27 -0.65 6.74 -15.74
C THR A 27 -0.95 7.40 -14.39
N ALA A 28 -1.22 6.58 -13.37
CA ALA A 28 -1.59 6.98 -12.01
C ALA A 28 -0.42 6.91 -11.01
N ASP A 29 0.76 6.51 -11.47
CA ASP A 29 1.92 6.23 -10.61
C ASP A 29 2.69 7.50 -10.23
N VAL A 30 3.31 7.47 -9.06
CA VAL A 30 4.25 8.50 -8.58
C VAL A 30 5.64 7.88 -8.37
N GLN A 31 6.69 8.60 -8.75
CA GLN A 31 8.05 8.24 -8.41
C GLN A 31 8.46 8.92 -7.10
N ILE A 32 8.75 8.12 -6.09
CA ILE A 32 9.34 8.60 -4.83
C ILE A 32 10.86 8.57 -4.94
N HIS A 33 11.49 9.73 -4.71
CA HIS A 33 12.94 9.85 -4.57
C HIS A 33 13.27 10.24 -3.13
N ALA A 34 13.86 9.30 -2.39
CA ALA A 34 14.27 9.50 -1.00
C ALA A 34 15.80 9.36 -0.85
N TRP A 35 16.35 9.99 0.18
CA TRP A 35 17.79 10.02 0.45
C TRP A 35 18.07 10.03 1.95
N GLY A 36 19.32 9.78 2.32
CA GLY A 36 19.79 9.83 3.69
C GLY A 36 21.31 9.82 3.75
N THR A 37 21.86 10.06 4.94
CA THR A 37 23.31 9.94 5.24
C THR A 37 23.79 8.49 5.21
N SER A 38 22.86 7.53 5.21
CA SER A 38 23.12 6.10 5.05
C SER A 38 22.03 5.44 4.20
N LEU A 39 22.33 4.25 3.66
CA LEU A 39 21.35 3.44 2.94
C LEU A 39 20.13 3.09 3.81
N ALA A 40 20.36 2.83 5.09
CA ALA A 40 19.28 2.59 6.05
C ALA A 40 18.35 3.80 6.17
N GLU A 41 18.92 5.01 6.30
CA GLU A 41 18.13 6.24 6.35
C GLU A 41 17.37 6.49 5.04
N ALA A 42 17.97 6.18 3.88
CA ALA A 42 17.26 6.28 2.60
C ALA A 42 16.05 5.32 2.53
N PHE A 43 16.17 4.10 3.04
CA PHE A 43 15.05 3.16 3.14
C PHE A 43 13.97 3.68 4.09
N GLU A 44 14.36 4.13 5.30
CA GLU A 44 13.45 4.74 6.28
C GLU A 44 12.67 5.92 5.67
N GLN A 45 13.34 6.80 4.94
CA GLN A 45 12.73 7.95 4.27
C GLN A 45 11.79 7.54 3.14
N SER A 46 12.09 6.48 2.38
CA SER A 46 11.18 5.96 1.35
C SER A 46 9.85 5.49 1.95
N ALA A 47 9.86 4.78 3.07
CA ALA A 47 8.63 4.34 3.74
C ALA A 47 7.84 5.53 4.31
N VAL A 48 8.51 6.51 4.91
CA VAL A 48 7.85 7.75 5.38
C VAL A 48 7.24 8.52 4.21
N ALA A 49 7.95 8.64 3.08
CA ALA A 49 7.46 9.31 1.89
C ALA A 49 6.24 8.61 1.28
N MET A 50 6.20 7.27 1.30
CA MET A 50 5.04 6.49 0.89
C MET A 50 3.80 6.85 1.72
N PHE A 51 3.92 6.91 3.05
CA PHE A 51 2.81 7.32 3.92
C PHE A 51 2.44 8.80 3.79
N ALA A 52 3.43 9.67 3.60
CA ALA A 52 3.21 11.09 3.38
C ALA A 52 2.49 11.40 2.06
N TYR A 53 2.49 10.46 1.10
CA TYR A 53 1.69 10.56 -0.12
C TYR A 53 0.22 10.16 0.12
N MET A 54 -0.07 9.35 1.15
CA MET A 54 -1.41 8.89 1.49
C MET A 54 -2.18 9.88 2.37
N THR A 55 -1.48 10.66 3.22
CA THR A 55 -2.06 11.68 4.11
C THR A 55 -0.99 12.64 4.61
N GLU A 56 -1.43 13.77 5.18
CA GLU A 56 -0.55 14.70 5.88
C GLU A 56 0.17 14.05 7.08
N ILE A 57 1.43 13.68 6.91
CA ILE A 57 2.19 12.93 7.92
C ILE A 57 2.31 13.65 9.28
N GLN A 58 2.12 14.97 9.33
CA GLN A 58 2.22 15.76 10.56
C GLN A 58 1.03 15.53 11.51
N THR A 59 -0.12 15.06 10.99
CA THR A 59 -1.31 14.76 11.79
C THR A 59 -1.21 13.42 12.50
N VAL A 60 -0.27 12.56 12.09
CA VAL A 60 -0.05 11.23 12.67
C VAL A 60 0.81 11.36 13.92
N ASP A 61 0.31 10.87 15.04
CA ASP A 61 1.01 10.74 16.32
C ASP A 61 1.80 9.43 16.39
N SER A 62 2.74 9.34 17.33
CA SER A 62 3.56 8.14 17.55
C SER A 62 3.14 7.41 18.83
N THR A 63 1.87 6.99 18.90
CA THR A 63 1.29 6.32 20.06
C THR A 63 1.53 4.82 20.06
N ASP A 64 1.68 4.23 18.88
CA ASP A 64 1.82 2.80 18.66
C ASP A 64 3.03 2.50 17.77
N THR A 65 3.40 1.22 17.72
CA THR A 65 4.52 0.74 16.91
C THR A 65 4.13 -0.49 16.10
N HIS A 66 4.70 -0.61 14.91
CA HIS A 66 4.56 -1.79 14.06
C HIS A 66 5.94 -2.27 13.64
N ASP A 67 6.26 -3.51 14.00
CA ASP A 67 7.55 -4.13 13.69
C ASP A 67 7.41 -5.04 12.49
N ILE A 68 8.40 -4.96 11.59
CA ILE A 68 8.51 -5.83 10.43
C ILE A 68 9.88 -6.50 10.42
N GLU A 69 9.92 -7.73 9.91
CA GLU A 69 11.15 -8.45 9.58
C GLU A 69 11.00 -8.99 8.16
N VAL A 70 11.88 -8.54 7.27
CA VAL A 70 11.82 -8.86 5.84
C VAL A 70 13.16 -9.38 5.34
N GLU A 71 13.09 -10.25 4.35
CA GLU A 71 14.25 -10.79 3.63
C GLU A 71 14.06 -10.66 2.11
N GLY A 72 15.16 -10.47 1.39
CA GLY A 72 15.20 -10.39 -0.06
C GLY A 72 16.33 -11.23 -0.64
N HIS A 73 16.27 -11.52 -1.94
CA HIS A 73 17.36 -12.22 -2.63
C HIS A 73 18.48 -11.28 -3.10
N ASP A 74 18.20 -9.98 -3.15
CA ASP A 74 19.13 -8.89 -3.42
C ASP A 74 18.63 -7.59 -2.76
N LEU A 75 19.35 -6.49 -2.93
CA LEU A 75 18.99 -5.21 -2.32
C LEU A 75 17.66 -4.63 -2.87
N GLN A 76 17.33 -4.88 -4.14
CA GLN A 76 16.13 -4.32 -4.77
C GLN A 76 14.88 -5.05 -4.29
N SER A 77 14.93 -6.37 -4.26
CA SER A 77 13.87 -7.21 -3.68
C SER A 77 13.71 -6.95 -2.19
N LEU A 78 14.80 -6.76 -1.44
CA LEU A 78 14.73 -6.38 -0.03
C LEU A 78 14.05 -5.02 0.16
N PHE A 79 14.34 -4.04 -0.70
CA PHE A 79 13.68 -2.74 -0.67
C PHE A 79 12.20 -2.82 -1.01
N TYR A 80 11.85 -3.62 -2.03
CA TYR A 80 10.47 -3.90 -2.40
C TYR A 80 9.70 -4.50 -1.21
N GLN A 81 10.20 -5.60 -0.63
CA GLN A 81 9.56 -6.27 0.50
C GLN A 81 9.44 -5.36 1.73
N PHE A 82 10.43 -4.52 1.97
CA PHE A 82 10.40 -3.53 3.05
C PHE A 82 9.25 -2.53 2.90
N LEU A 83 9.02 -2.01 1.69
CA LEU A 83 7.89 -1.10 1.44
C LEU A 83 6.55 -1.85 1.40
N ASP A 84 6.53 -3.03 0.80
CA ASP A 84 5.32 -3.87 0.66
C ASP A 84 4.78 -4.29 2.02
N GLU A 85 5.64 -4.68 2.97
CA GLU A 85 5.20 -5.07 4.32
C GLU A 85 4.62 -3.88 5.11
N PHE A 86 5.23 -2.69 4.99
CA PHE A 86 4.64 -1.47 5.57
C PHE A 86 3.31 -1.08 4.90
N LEU A 87 3.23 -1.20 3.58
CA LEU A 87 2.00 -0.94 2.82
C LEU A 87 0.90 -1.95 3.20
N PHE A 88 1.28 -3.21 3.42
CA PHE A 88 0.38 -4.26 3.89
C PHE A 88 -0.17 -3.94 5.27
N GLY A 89 0.68 -3.51 6.22
CA GLY A 89 0.26 -3.08 7.55
C GLY A 89 -0.71 -1.89 7.55
N PHE A 90 -0.62 -1.03 6.52
CA PHE A 90 -1.60 0.03 6.27
C PHE A 90 -2.86 -0.45 5.55
N SER A 91 -2.77 -1.44 4.68
CA SER A 91 -3.88 -1.90 3.84
C SER A 91 -4.78 -2.94 4.53
N ALA A 92 -4.24 -3.67 5.49
CA ALA A 92 -4.95 -4.63 6.32
C ALA A 92 -5.14 -4.07 7.74
N GLU A 93 -6.15 -4.57 8.48
CA GLU A 93 -6.31 -4.23 9.90
C GLU A 93 -4.97 -4.40 10.64
N PRO A 94 -4.49 -3.40 11.40
CA PRO A 94 -5.23 -2.27 11.97
C PRO A 94 -5.10 -0.94 11.18
N PHE A 95 -4.81 -0.97 9.87
CA PHE A 95 -4.59 0.21 9.03
C PHE A 95 -3.48 1.13 9.58
N PHE A 96 -2.36 0.55 9.98
CA PHE A 96 -1.29 1.27 10.65
C PHE A 96 -0.63 2.25 9.70
N ILE A 97 -0.47 3.51 10.11
CA ILE A 97 0.28 4.52 9.37
C ILE A 97 1.48 4.99 10.19
N ALA A 98 2.68 4.90 9.61
CA ALA A 98 3.91 5.28 10.30
C ALA A 98 4.28 6.74 10.04
N ARG A 99 4.31 7.56 11.09
CA ARG A 99 4.91 8.92 11.06
C ARG A 99 6.43 8.86 10.89
N LYS A 100 7.05 7.82 11.43
CA LYS A 100 8.50 7.60 11.42
C LYS A 100 8.78 6.12 11.28
N VAL A 101 9.80 5.78 10.50
CA VAL A 101 10.32 4.41 10.41
C VAL A 101 11.77 4.40 10.88
N LYS A 102 12.17 3.32 11.58
CA LYS A 102 13.55 3.09 11.99
C LYS A 102 13.96 1.65 11.68
N ILE A 103 15.03 1.47 10.93
CA ILE A 103 15.71 0.20 10.77
C ILE A 103 16.53 -0.07 12.03
N LEU A 104 16.25 -1.21 12.66
CA LEU A 104 16.90 -1.68 13.88
C LEU A 104 18.09 -2.59 13.55
N GLU A 105 17.95 -3.43 12.52
CA GLU A 105 18.99 -4.30 12.00
C GLU A 105 18.97 -4.26 10.47
N PHE A 106 20.15 -4.17 9.84
CA PHE A 106 20.31 -4.25 8.39
C PHE A 106 21.48 -5.17 8.06
N ASP A 107 21.16 -6.44 7.83
CA ASP A 107 22.12 -7.44 7.37
C ASP A 107 22.20 -7.41 5.84
N ARG A 108 23.31 -6.88 5.31
CA ARG A 108 23.54 -6.75 3.87
C ARG A 108 24.11 -8.01 3.23
N GLU A 109 24.63 -8.94 4.02
CA GLU A 109 25.15 -10.21 3.50
C GLU A 109 24.00 -11.22 3.37
N ALA A 110 23.13 -11.28 4.38
CA ALA A 110 21.94 -12.11 4.37
C ALA A 110 20.72 -11.45 3.70
N ASN A 111 20.82 -10.18 3.30
CA ASN A 111 19.72 -9.36 2.77
C ASN A 111 18.48 -9.39 3.68
N LYS A 112 18.65 -8.99 4.95
CA LYS A 112 17.57 -8.94 5.94
C LYS A 112 17.48 -7.58 6.62
N ILE A 113 16.25 -7.14 6.87
CA ILE A 113 15.96 -5.92 7.64
C ILE A 113 14.98 -6.25 8.76
N LYS A 114 15.28 -5.75 9.96
CA LYS A 114 14.28 -5.54 11.00
C LYS A 114 14.03 -4.06 11.15
N ALA A 115 12.79 -3.63 11.11
CA ALA A 115 12.41 -2.24 11.21
C ALA A 115 11.19 -2.04 12.10
N ARG A 116 11.05 -0.83 12.62
CA ARG A 116 9.93 -0.39 13.45
C ARG A 116 9.35 0.90 12.90
N GLY A 117 8.06 0.87 12.56
CA GLY A 117 7.24 2.06 12.36
C GLY A 117 6.74 2.60 13.71
N TYR A 118 6.68 3.92 13.83
CA TYR A 118 6.09 4.65 14.96
C TYR A 118 4.96 5.51 14.41
N GLY A 119 3.76 5.33 14.94
CA GLY A 119 2.55 5.82 14.29
C GLY A 119 1.31 5.52 15.10
N GLU A 120 0.19 5.36 14.41
CA GLU A 120 -1.09 4.96 14.98
C GLU A 120 -1.98 4.34 13.88
N THR A 121 -3.16 3.86 14.24
CA THR A 121 -4.18 3.43 13.28
C THR A 121 -4.73 4.62 12.48
N PHE A 122 -4.82 4.47 11.16
CA PHE A 122 -5.38 5.47 10.28
C PHE A 122 -6.87 5.74 10.59
N SER A 123 -7.27 7.01 10.63
CA SER A 123 -8.66 7.43 10.78
C SER A 123 -8.96 8.62 9.87
N LEU A 124 -10.05 8.53 9.10
CA LEU A 124 -10.53 9.62 8.24
C LEU A 124 -10.93 10.88 9.01
N ASP A 125 -11.28 10.76 10.29
CA ASP A 125 -11.62 11.91 11.15
C ASP A 125 -10.39 12.76 11.49
N LYS A 126 -9.20 12.16 11.44
CA LYS A 126 -7.93 12.78 11.86
C LYS A 126 -6.97 13.01 10.70
N HIS A 127 -6.96 12.11 9.72
CA HIS A 127 -5.95 12.01 8.66
C HIS A 127 -6.59 12.34 7.29
N PRO A 128 -6.27 13.49 6.69
CA PRO A 128 -6.83 13.89 5.39
C PRO A 128 -6.24 13.05 4.23
N GLN A 129 -7.07 12.68 3.26
CA GLN A 129 -6.66 12.04 1.99
C GLN A 129 -6.75 13.01 0.82
#